data_AF-A0AAI9DMA9-F1
#
_entry.id   AF-A0AAI9DMA9-F1
#
_cell.length_a   1.000
_cell.length_b   1.000
_cell.length_c   1.000
_cell.angle_alpha   90.00
_cell.angle_beta   90.00
_cell.angle_gamma   90.00
#
_symmetry.space_group_name_H-M   'P 1'
#
loop_
_entity.id
_entity.type
_entity.pdbx_description
1 polymer ?
#
loop_
_entity_poly.entity_id
_entity_poly.type
_entity_poly.pdbx_seq_one_letter_code
_entity_poly.pdbx_strand_id
1 'polypeptide(L)'
;MSSFVLMGMESAGKSTLFNLLTASGASDERNFRGSTVVCREGRIADINAGLVDTPGIRVRSDSETTRLALAALDGRDGIVMILRATHAGEEWEALRDLLPARPGRLLVLLTFADKVKAGLEAAIDRIAAASGAAVLAVNAREADGGVRGEILSLLGQPASPPRARQAIPVVNIVADAPPLTLFERPYLGRPAAVACLFLLFAIPVWLAWLLSDLLQPVADALIIGPLAALTAHFPPLLQNLLTGSYGLFSLGIYSFIWAFPVVLLVGVSIAATEESGLKARITAALDPWLRRVGLSGQDLIPALSGFGCNAVAVFQSRACSRCSRKACVSLISFGSACSYQTGATLSLFNSAHQPWLFAPWLLLLFITGALHTRLWHRALSADESARVAELTWLQRPRWRSVGRLLRNTLRQFLRQAMPLFLLICLVAGALDYAGATRWLSGAAAPLLGAVHLPPDLMPGIIFSLLRKDGMMVLNQDGGRALQTLSTLQLLLLVWIASTLMACLVTVYTVAREIGWRFALSLVARQALSSLSAALAVAFLFHHGAGL
;
A
#
# COMPACT_ATOMS: atom_id res chain seq x y z
N MET A 1 1.52 -35.38 4.53
CA MET A 1 2.68 -34.48 4.63
C MET A 1 2.37 -33.53 5.75
N SER A 2 3.19 -33.47 6.80
CA SER A 2 2.91 -32.64 7.97
C SER A 2 2.83 -31.17 7.59
N SER A 3 1.84 -30.45 8.10
CA SER A 3 1.64 -29.03 7.80
C SER A 3 1.62 -28.20 9.07
N PHE A 4 2.52 -27.23 9.14
CA PHE A 4 2.66 -26.29 10.25
C PHE A 4 2.23 -24.88 9.86
N VAL A 5 1.74 -24.12 10.85
CA VAL A 5 1.37 -22.71 10.71
C VAL A 5 2.18 -21.86 11.67
N LEU A 6 2.79 -20.78 11.18
CA LEU A 6 3.36 -19.74 12.04
C LEU A 6 2.27 -18.79 12.49
N MET A 7 2.12 -18.59 13.79
CA MET A 7 1.15 -17.69 14.42
C MET A 7 1.89 -16.71 15.34
N GLY A 8 1.43 -15.48 15.48
CA GLY A 8 2.05 -14.52 16.41
C GLY A 8 1.68 -13.07 16.13
N MET A 9 1.99 -12.18 17.06
CA MET A 9 1.69 -10.75 16.90
C MET A 9 2.47 -10.10 15.76
N GLU A 10 1.94 -9.02 15.18
CA GLU A 10 2.69 -8.25 14.19
C GLU A 10 4.05 -7.80 14.75
N SER A 11 5.08 -7.79 13.90
CA SER A 11 6.46 -7.43 14.30
C SER A 11 7.12 -8.37 15.32
N ALA A 12 6.52 -9.52 15.67
CA ALA A 12 7.13 -10.54 16.51
C ALA A 12 8.24 -11.36 15.81
N GLY A 13 8.69 -10.99 14.60
CA GLY A 13 9.77 -11.70 13.89
C GLY A 13 9.38 -12.93 13.07
N LYS A 14 8.07 -13.16 12.82
CA LYS A 14 7.55 -14.29 12.03
C LYS A 14 8.19 -14.45 10.66
N SER A 15 8.21 -13.39 9.85
CA SER A 15 8.78 -13.41 8.51
C SER A 15 10.26 -13.82 8.51
N THR A 16 11.02 -13.42 9.54
CA THR A 16 12.42 -13.77 9.68
C THR A 16 12.59 -15.27 9.96
N LEU A 17 11.78 -15.82 10.87
CA LEU A 17 11.78 -17.24 11.21
C LEU A 17 11.25 -18.12 10.06
N PHE A 18 10.20 -17.69 9.36
CA PHE A 18 9.71 -18.38 8.16
C PHE A 18 10.85 -18.57 7.15
N ASN A 19 11.56 -17.49 6.84
CA ASN A 19 12.67 -17.52 5.89
C ASN A 19 13.84 -18.41 6.33
N LEU A 20 14.12 -18.48 7.63
CA LEU A 20 15.14 -19.37 8.19
C LEU A 20 14.76 -20.85 7.99
N LEU A 21 13.51 -21.18 8.25
CA LEU A 21 13.00 -22.56 8.15
C LEU A 21 12.86 -23.02 6.71
N THR A 22 12.40 -22.14 5.81
CA THR A 22 12.17 -22.45 4.39
C THR A 22 13.39 -22.25 3.50
N ALA A 23 14.57 -21.91 4.04
CA ALA A 23 15.77 -21.53 3.29
C ALA A 23 16.22 -22.55 2.21
N SER A 24 15.73 -23.79 2.27
CA SER A 24 16.03 -24.89 1.35
C SER A 24 14.89 -25.24 0.36
N GLY A 25 13.73 -24.60 0.45
CA GLY A 25 12.52 -24.96 -0.30
C GLY A 25 11.90 -23.79 -1.08
N ALA A 26 11.23 -24.09 -2.19
CA ALA A 26 10.45 -23.11 -2.94
C ALA A 26 9.35 -22.53 -2.04
N SER A 27 9.36 -21.21 -1.85
CA SER A 27 8.27 -20.47 -1.23
C SER A 27 7.34 -19.95 -2.31
N ASP A 28 6.11 -20.46 -2.35
CA ASP A 28 5.07 -20.01 -3.27
C ASP A 28 4.08 -19.09 -2.52
N GLU A 29 3.75 -17.99 -3.18
CA GLU A 29 2.68 -17.10 -2.75
C GLU A 29 1.39 -17.57 -3.40
N ARG A 30 0.50 -18.20 -2.62
CA ARG A 30 -0.81 -18.66 -3.10
C ARG A 30 -1.93 -17.86 -2.47
N ASN A 31 -2.93 -17.55 -3.28
CA ASN A 31 -4.17 -16.94 -2.83
C ASN A 31 -4.87 -17.91 -1.88
N PHE A 32 -5.11 -17.51 -0.64
CA PHE A 32 -5.72 -18.40 0.33
C PHE A 32 -7.20 -18.60 0.01
N ARG A 33 -7.61 -19.82 -0.37
CA ARG A 33 -9.02 -20.23 -0.60
C ARG A 33 -9.84 -19.27 -1.47
N GLY A 34 -9.25 -18.74 -2.56
CA GLY A 34 -9.93 -17.80 -3.45
C GLY A 34 -10.13 -16.40 -2.89
N SER A 35 -9.59 -16.10 -1.70
CA SER A 35 -9.46 -14.74 -1.19
C SER A 35 -8.30 -14.04 -1.89
N THR A 36 -8.35 -12.71 -1.93
CA THR A 36 -7.32 -11.92 -2.59
C THR A 36 -6.01 -11.85 -1.79
N VAL A 37 -6.00 -12.32 -0.53
CA VAL A 37 -4.86 -12.25 0.39
C VAL A 37 -3.93 -13.46 0.21
N VAL A 38 -2.64 -13.15 0.15
CA VAL A 38 -1.56 -14.10 -0.07
C VAL A 38 -1.05 -14.58 1.28
N CYS A 39 -1.18 -15.87 1.56
CA CYS A 39 -0.38 -16.52 2.60
C CYS A 39 0.88 -17.05 1.93
N ARG A 40 2.05 -16.88 2.58
CA ARG A 40 3.28 -17.50 2.08
C ARG A 40 3.27 -18.95 2.50
N GLU A 41 3.27 -19.85 1.53
CA GLU A 41 3.46 -21.28 1.79
C GLU A 41 4.88 -21.66 1.34
N GLY A 42 5.63 -22.28 2.24
CA GLY A 42 6.97 -22.77 1.97
C GLY A 42 7.09 -24.22 2.37
N ARG A 43 8.06 -24.92 1.78
CA ARG A 43 8.40 -26.28 2.20
C ARG A 43 9.66 -26.26 3.05
N ILE A 44 9.60 -26.95 4.18
CA ILE A 44 10.78 -27.28 4.96
C ILE A 44 11.33 -28.58 4.38
N ALA A 45 12.39 -28.48 3.57
CA ALA A 45 12.92 -29.61 2.81
C ALA A 45 13.39 -30.76 3.73
N ASP A 46 14.02 -30.42 4.85
CA ASP A 46 14.72 -31.34 5.75
C ASP A 46 13.76 -32.32 6.46
N ILE A 47 12.55 -31.88 6.80
CA ILE A 47 11.51 -32.70 7.46
C ILE A 47 10.32 -33.00 6.54
N ASN A 48 10.44 -32.64 5.26
CA ASN A 48 9.39 -32.77 4.25
C ASN A 48 8.01 -32.27 4.75
N ALA A 49 7.97 -31.08 5.35
CA ALA A 49 6.77 -30.49 5.92
C ALA A 49 6.38 -29.19 5.19
N GLY A 50 5.09 -28.91 5.10
CA GLY A 50 4.57 -27.60 4.68
C GLY A 50 4.61 -26.62 5.84
N LEU A 51 4.99 -25.37 5.56
CA LEU A 51 4.95 -24.26 6.51
C LEU A 51 4.16 -23.11 5.91
N VAL A 52 3.21 -22.58 6.66
CA VAL A 52 2.41 -21.42 6.25
C VAL A 52 2.74 -20.25 7.16
N ASP A 53 3.20 -19.15 6.57
CA ASP A 53 3.35 -17.87 7.27
C ASP A 53 1.98 -17.17 7.30
N THR A 54 1.44 -16.98 8.50
CA THR A 54 0.20 -16.20 8.64
C THR A 54 0.51 -14.72 8.79
N PRO A 55 -0.38 -13.84 8.28
CA PRO A 55 -0.31 -12.43 8.59
C PRO A 55 -0.26 -12.19 10.11
N GLY A 56 0.45 -11.14 10.53
CA GLY A 56 0.55 -10.84 11.96
C GLY A 56 -0.80 -10.56 12.60
N ILE A 57 -1.06 -11.26 13.71
CA ILE A 57 -2.29 -11.11 14.47
C ILE A 57 -2.18 -9.83 15.29
N ARG A 58 -3.23 -9.03 15.25
CA ARG A 58 -3.40 -7.86 16.13
C ARG A 58 -4.63 -8.14 16.97
N VAL A 59 -4.45 -8.26 18.27
CA VAL A 59 -5.51 -8.65 19.20
C VAL A 59 -6.58 -7.56 19.22
N ARG A 60 -7.86 -7.95 19.19
CA ARG A 60 -9.04 -7.06 18.99
C ARG A 60 -9.08 -6.31 17.65
N SER A 61 -8.30 -6.74 16.64
CA SER A 61 -8.35 -6.17 15.29
C SER A 61 -9.11 -7.06 14.32
N ASP A 62 -10.17 -6.54 13.71
CA ASP A 62 -10.97 -7.28 12.72
C ASP A 62 -10.40 -7.23 11.30
N SER A 63 -9.10 -6.99 11.11
CA SER A 63 -8.54 -6.87 9.76
C SER A 63 -8.72 -8.18 8.97
N GLU A 64 -8.84 -8.07 7.64
CA GLU A 64 -8.89 -9.25 6.77
C GLU A 64 -7.69 -10.18 7.00
N THR A 65 -6.52 -9.58 7.26
CA THR A 65 -5.29 -10.30 7.63
C THR A 65 -5.44 -11.16 8.88
N THR A 66 -6.06 -10.64 9.96
CA THR A 66 -6.31 -11.40 11.19
C THR A 66 -7.31 -12.52 10.95
N ARG A 67 -8.43 -12.27 10.24
CA ARG A 67 -9.42 -13.30 9.94
C ARG A 67 -8.81 -14.47 9.17
N LEU A 68 -7.94 -14.19 8.20
CA LEU A 68 -7.28 -15.21 7.40
C LEU A 68 -6.21 -15.96 8.18
N ALA A 69 -5.47 -15.28 9.06
CA ALA A 69 -4.55 -15.94 9.98
C ALA A 69 -5.30 -16.98 10.83
N LEU A 70 -6.48 -16.64 11.35
CA LEU A 70 -7.33 -17.55 12.10
C LEU A 70 -7.85 -18.72 11.26
N ALA A 71 -8.34 -18.43 10.05
CA ALA A 71 -8.83 -19.47 9.14
C ALA A 71 -7.72 -20.44 8.68
N ALA A 72 -6.46 -20.02 8.71
CA ALA A 72 -5.32 -20.86 8.38
C ALA A 72 -4.95 -21.86 9.49
N LEU A 73 -5.39 -21.62 10.73
CA LEU A 73 -5.12 -22.50 11.89
C LEU A 73 -5.94 -23.81 11.83
N ASP A 74 -7.08 -23.81 11.14
CA ASP A 74 -7.97 -24.97 11.05
C ASP A 74 -7.45 -26.04 10.08
N GLY A 75 -7.39 -27.29 10.54
CA GLY A 75 -7.06 -28.46 9.72
C GLY A 75 -5.55 -28.66 9.46
N ARG A 76 -4.68 -28.11 10.31
CA ARG A 76 -3.20 -28.23 10.21
C ARG A 76 -2.66 -29.10 11.35
N ASP A 77 -1.52 -29.74 11.11
CA ASP A 77 -0.92 -30.73 12.02
C ASP A 77 -0.22 -30.08 13.23
N GLY A 78 0.23 -28.83 13.10
CA GLY A 78 0.88 -28.11 14.20
C GLY A 78 0.92 -26.59 14.05
N ILE A 79 1.10 -25.92 15.18
CA ILE A 79 1.18 -24.46 15.28
C ILE A 79 2.52 -24.09 15.90
N VAL A 80 3.24 -23.19 15.25
CA VAL A 80 4.44 -22.54 15.76
C VAL A 80 4.04 -21.13 16.19
N MET A 81 3.84 -20.95 17.49
CA MET A 81 3.48 -19.67 18.09
C MET A 81 4.74 -18.85 18.36
N ILE A 82 4.79 -17.63 17.85
CA ILE A 82 5.93 -16.73 17.96
C ILE A 82 5.52 -15.59 18.87
N LEU A 83 6.20 -15.49 20.01
CA LEU A 83 6.00 -14.45 21.01
C LEU A 83 7.26 -13.60 21.14
N ARG A 84 7.11 -12.33 21.51
CA ARG A 84 8.24 -11.51 21.95
C ARG A 84 8.55 -11.87 23.40
N ALA A 85 9.78 -12.31 23.68
CA ALA A 85 10.27 -12.63 25.02
C ALA A 85 10.06 -11.46 25.99
N THR A 86 10.17 -10.22 25.52
CA THR A 86 9.96 -9.01 26.32
C THR A 86 8.53 -8.83 26.85
N HIS A 87 7.52 -9.42 26.19
CA HIS A 87 6.10 -9.30 26.54
C HIS A 87 5.40 -10.67 26.55
N ALA A 88 6.15 -11.75 26.81
CA ALA A 88 5.69 -13.12 26.53
C ALA A 88 4.38 -13.48 27.25
N GLY A 89 4.17 -12.98 28.48
CA GLY A 89 2.93 -13.20 29.23
C GLY A 89 1.71 -12.52 28.58
N GLU A 90 1.83 -11.23 28.27
CA GLU A 90 0.75 -10.45 27.64
C GLU A 90 0.39 -11.00 26.27
N GLU A 91 1.39 -11.31 25.43
CA GLU A 91 1.14 -11.86 24.10
C GLU A 91 0.53 -13.27 24.15
N TRP A 92 0.93 -14.10 25.13
CA TRP A 92 0.30 -15.40 25.33
C TRP A 92 -1.18 -15.24 25.68
N GLU A 93 -1.52 -14.41 26.66
CA GLU A 93 -2.92 -14.18 27.04
C GLU A 93 -3.74 -13.67 25.87
N ALA A 94 -3.15 -12.82 25.04
CA ALA A 94 -3.81 -12.22 23.90
C ALA A 94 -4.04 -13.22 22.74
N LEU A 95 -3.16 -14.23 22.58
CA LEU A 95 -3.20 -15.19 21.46
C LEU A 95 -3.76 -16.56 21.83
N ARG A 96 -3.73 -16.98 23.10
CA ARG A 96 -4.15 -18.33 23.52
C ARG A 96 -5.61 -18.63 23.17
N ASP A 97 -6.49 -17.62 23.25
CA ASP A 97 -7.93 -17.78 23.03
C ASP A 97 -8.23 -18.01 21.55
N LEU A 98 -7.30 -17.62 20.68
CA LEU A 98 -7.35 -17.83 19.24
C LEU A 98 -6.87 -19.22 18.81
N LEU A 99 -6.22 -19.97 19.71
CA LEU A 99 -5.81 -21.33 19.41
C LEU A 99 -7.04 -22.26 19.29
N PRO A 100 -7.01 -23.23 18.34
CA PRO A 100 -8.05 -24.23 18.24
C PRO A 100 -8.14 -25.04 19.54
N ALA A 101 -9.34 -25.56 19.87
CA ALA A 101 -9.58 -26.25 21.14
C ALA A 101 -8.71 -27.49 21.36
N ARG A 102 -8.25 -28.12 20.28
CA ARG A 102 -7.30 -29.24 20.28
C ARG A 102 -6.28 -29.03 19.15
N PRO A 103 -5.22 -28.22 19.38
CA PRO A 103 -4.14 -28.13 18.40
C PRO A 103 -3.43 -29.48 18.33
N GLY A 104 -3.06 -29.94 17.13
CA GLY A 104 -2.30 -31.18 16.97
C GLY A 104 -0.95 -31.11 17.69
N ARG A 105 -0.10 -30.15 17.30
CA ARG A 105 1.17 -29.82 17.96
C ARG A 105 1.26 -28.32 18.23
N LEU A 106 1.94 -27.94 19.31
CA LEU A 106 2.26 -26.55 19.61
C LEU A 106 3.76 -26.43 19.94
N LEU A 107 4.43 -25.48 19.28
CA LEU A 107 5.79 -25.06 19.56
C LEU A 107 5.76 -23.55 19.83
N VAL A 108 6.38 -23.09 20.91
CA VAL A 108 6.47 -21.66 21.22
C VAL A 108 7.90 -21.17 21.02
N LEU A 109 8.07 -20.14 20.19
CA LEU A 109 9.36 -19.48 19.95
C LEU A 109 9.34 -18.09 20.59
N LEU A 110 10.24 -17.86 21.55
CA LEU A 110 10.44 -16.56 22.20
C LEU A 110 11.50 -15.75 21.46
N THR A 111 11.06 -14.76 20.68
CA THR A 111 11.92 -13.83 19.93
C THR A 111 12.37 -12.64 20.78
N PHE A 112 13.39 -11.88 20.36
CA PHE A 112 13.94 -10.77 21.15
C PHE A 112 14.48 -11.19 22.52
N ALA A 113 14.93 -12.45 22.66
CA ALA A 113 15.56 -12.95 23.87
C ALA A 113 16.81 -12.12 24.25
N ASP A 114 17.51 -11.55 23.27
CA ASP A 114 18.65 -10.64 23.43
C ASP A 114 18.30 -9.30 24.12
N LYS A 115 17.00 -9.00 24.28
CA LYS A 115 16.50 -7.78 24.94
C LYS A 115 15.99 -8.01 26.36
N VAL A 116 16.03 -9.25 26.85
CA VAL A 116 15.63 -9.61 28.21
C VAL A 116 16.85 -9.60 29.11
N LYS A 117 16.81 -8.80 30.19
CA LYS A 117 17.86 -8.71 31.21
C LYS A 117 17.72 -9.78 32.29
N ALA A 118 16.50 -10.11 32.68
CA ALA A 118 16.21 -11.11 33.70
C ALA A 118 14.83 -11.75 33.47
N GLY A 119 14.67 -13.00 33.91
CA GLY A 119 13.39 -13.72 33.89
C GLY A 119 13.10 -14.52 32.61
N LEU A 120 14.06 -14.63 31.68
CA LEU A 120 13.88 -15.40 30.44
C LEU A 120 13.66 -16.91 30.71
N GLU A 121 14.51 -17.53 31.53
CA GLU A 121 14.39 -18.95 31.89
C GLU A 121 13.06 -19.24 32.61
N ALA A 122 12.71 -18.39 33.58
CA ALA A 122 11.42 -18.49 34.27
C ALA A 122 10.23 -18.33 33.31
N ALA A 123 10.35 -17.51 32.26
CA ALA A 123 9.33 -17.40 31.21
C ALA A 123 9.21 -18.69 30.41
N ILE A 124 10.33 -19.25 29.96
CA ILE A 124 10.39 -20.52 29.22
C ILE A 124 9.71 -21.62 30.02
N ASP A 125 10.11 -21.81 31.28
CA ASP A 125 9.59 -22.88 32.15
C ASP A 125 8.09 -22.74 32.41
N ARG A 126 7.62 -21.52 32.70
CA ARG A 126 6.20 -21.28 32.98
C ARG A 126 5.33 -21.44 31.74
N ILE A 127 5.79 -20.97 30.59
CA ILE A 127 5.08 -21.14 29.32
C ILE A 127 5.04 -22.63 28.96
N ALA A 128 6.16 -23.35 29.10
CA ALA A 128 6.23 -24.79 28.83
C ALA A 128 5.28 -25.57 29.75
N ALA A 129 5.28 -25.27 31.05
CA ALA A 129 4.42 -25.94 32.03
C ALA A 129 2.92 -25.70 31.79
N ALA A 130 2.53 -24.46 31.46
CA ALA A 130 1.13 -24.10 31.23
C ALA A 130 0.60 -24.57 29.88
N SER A 131 1.40 -24.44 28.82
CA SER A 131 1.00 -24.80 27.46
C SER A 131 1.17 -26.29 27.15
N GLY A 132 2.04 -26.99 27.88
CA GLY A 132 2.49 -28.34 27.54
C GLY A 132 3.29 -28.40 26.23
N ALA A 133 3.70 -27.24 25.69
CA ALA A 133 4.46 -27.12 24.46
C ALA A 133 5.97 -27.04 24.73
N ALA A 134 6.76 -27.41 23.73
CA ALA A 134 8.17 -27.05 23.72
C ALA A 134 8.31 -25.53 23.57
N VAL A 135 9.20 -24.92 24.35
CA VAL A 135 9.46 -23.47 24.31
C VAL A 135 10.95 -23.25 24.07
N LEU A 136 11.28 -22.46 23.04
CA LEU A 136 12.66 -22.15 22.69
C LEU A 136 12.85 -20.64 22.55
N ALA A 137 13.87 -20.09 23.22
CA ALA A 137 14.28 -18.71 23.02
C ALA A 137 15.20 -18.59 21.80
N VAL A 138 14.88 -17.66 20.90
CA VAL A 138 15.58 -17.50 19.63
C VAL A 138 15.85 -16.02 19.35
N ASN A 139 17.09 -15.71 19.00
CA ASN A 139 17.38 -14.45 18.32
C ASN A 139 17.11 -14.64 16.83
N ALA A 140 15.89 -14.34 16.37
CA ALA A 140 15.50 -14.51 14.96
C ALA A 140 16.43 -13.79 13.98
N ARG A 141 17.14 -12.75 14.43
CA ARG A 141 18.10 -12.03 13.60
C ARG A 141 19.42 -12.78 13.47
N GLU A 142 19.99 -13.27 14.55
CA GLU A 142 21.28 -13.97 14.55
C GLU A 142 21.16 -15.49 14.35
N ALA A 143 19.92 -15.99 14.26
CA ALA A 143 19.64 -17.41 14.07
C ALA A 143 20.39 -17.96 12.85
N ASP A 144 21.26 -18.93 13.14
CA ASP A 144 22.15 -19.61 12.21
C ASP A 144 21.64 -21.02 11.89
N GLY A 145 22.50 -21.86 11.31
CA GLY A 145 22.18 -23.26 11.05
C GLY A 145 21.92 -24.08 12.32
N GLY A 146 22.53 -23.71 13.46
CA GLY A 146 22.35 -24.38 14.74
C GLY A 146 20.94 -24.16 15.31
N VAL A 147 20.52 -22.90 15.41
CA VAL A 147 19.15 -22.55 15.85
C VAL A 147 18.09 -23.17 14.93
N ARG A 148 18.35 -23.19 13.62
CA ARG A 148 17.48 -23.86 12.66
C ARG A 148 17.38 -25.36 12.95
N GLY A 149 18.49 -26.04 13.18
CA GLY A 149 18.53 -27.47 13.50
C GLY A 149 17.74 -27.82 14.76
N GLU A 150 17.82 -26.98 15.79
CA GLU A 150 17.09 -27.15 17.04
C GLU A 150 15.57 -26.96 16.87
N ILE A 151 15.14 -25.97 16.10
CA ILE A 151 13.71 -25.82 15.77
C ILE A 151 13.21 -27.04 14.98
N LEU A 152 14.00 -27.53 14.01
CA LEU A 152 13.62 -28.68 13.20
C LEU A 152 13.54 -29.97 14.02
N SER A 153 14.44 -30.18 14.98
CA SER A 153 14.40 -31.34 15.86
C SER A 153 13.13 -31.35 16.72
N LEU A 154 12.74 -30.19 17.28
CA LEU A 154 11.50 -30.04 18.05
C LEU A 154 10.25 -30.25 17.20
N LEU A 155 10.24 -29.78 15.94
CA LEU A 155 9.13 -30.02 15.02
C LEU A 155 9.00 -31.50 14.61
N GLY A 156 10.13 -32.23 14.57
CA GLY A 156 10.20 -33.65 14.25
C GLY A 156 9.74 -34.57 15.38
N GLN A 157 9.80 -34.13 16.64
CA GLN A 157 9.44 -34.95 17.79
C GLN A 157 7.91 -35.19 17.91
N PRO A 158 7.47 -36.36 18.40
CA PRO A 158 6.07 -36.61 18.73
C PRO A 158 5.68 -35.77 19.96
N ALA A 159 4.79 -34.80 19.77
CA ALA A 159 4.35 -33.91 20.84
C ALA A 159 3.12 -34.46 21.58
N SER A 160 3.13 -34.31 22.90
CA SER A 160 1.95 -34.47 23.75
C SER A 160 0.87 -33.44 23.38
N PRO A 161 -0.43 -33.75 23.51
CA PRO A 161 -1.49 -32.79 23.19
C PRO A 161 -1.37 -31.54 24.07
N PRO A 162 -1.21 -30.34 23.49
CA PRO A 162 -0.94 -29.11 24.24
C PRO A 162 -2.18 -28.63 25.00
N ARG A 163 -1.96 -28.02 26.18
CA ARG A 163 -2.95 -27.32 27.00
C ARG A 163 -3.06 -25.85 26.56
N ALA A 164 -3.42 -25.65 25.30
CA ALA A 164 -3.31 -24.37 24.60
C ALA A 164 -4.06 -23.16 25.20
N ARG A 165 -5.03 -23.34 26.10
CA ARG A 165 -5.86 -22.24 26.63
C ARG A 165 -5.67 -21.95 28.12
N GLN A 166 -4.65 -22.53 28.77
CA GLN A 166 -4.39 -22.22 30.18
C GLN A 166 -3.80 -20.80 30.35
N ALA A 167 -4.19 -20.16 31.44
CA ALA A 167 -3.55 -18.93 31.87
C ALA A 167 -2.16 -19.20 32.42
N ILE A 168 -1.22 -18.34 32.03
CA ILE A 168 0.14 -18.39 32.56
C ILE A 168 0.19 -17.42 33.74
N PRO A 169 0.68 -17.84 34.90
CA PRO A 169 0.90 -16.91 36.01
C PRO A 169 1.91 -15.83 35.62
N VAL A 170 1.60 -14.57 35.94
CA VAL A 170 2.37 -13.37 35.59
C VAL A 170 3.88 -13.63 35.66
N VAL A 171 4.52 -13.58 34.50
CA VAL A 171 5.97 -13.73 34.38
C VAL A 171 6.58 -12.34 34.50
N ASN A 172 7.33 -12.09 35.57
CA ASN A 172 8.09 -10.85 35.71
C ASN A 172 9.32 -10.92 34.81
N ILE A 173 9.21 -10.32 33.64
CA ILE A 173 10.31 -10.19 32.67
C ILE A 173 10.86 -8.78 32.78
N VAL A 174 12.16 -8.66 33.05
CA VAL A 174 12.85 -7.36 33.01
C VAL A 174 13.45 -7.21 31.63
N ALA A 175 12.84 -6.37 30.80
CA ALA A 175 13.30 -6.08 29.43
C ALA A 175 13.87 -4.67 29.32
N ASP A 176 14.79 -4.48 28.37
CA ASP A 176 15.25 -3.14 28.01
C ASP A 176 14.15 -2.35 27.31
N ALA A 177 13.75 -1.21 27.90
CA ALA A 177 12.83 -0.30 27.24
C ALA A 177 13.44 0.22 25.92
N PRO A 178 12.67 0.33 24.83
CA PRO A 178 13.14 0.94 23.60
C PRO A 178 13.62 2.37 23.87
N PRO A 179 14.77 2.81 23.33
CA PRO A 179 15.23 4.17 23.53
C PRO A 179 14.23 5.16 22.95
N LEU A 180 13.97 6.23 23.70
CA LEU A 180 13.16 7.36 23.24
C LEU A 180 13.95 8.11 22.16
N THR A 181 13.25 8.49 21.09
CA THR A 181 13.79 9.25 19.98
C THR A 181 13.07 10.59 19.85
N LEU A 182 13.33 11.30 18.76
CA LEU A 182 12.65 12.57 18.46
C LEU A 182 11.13 12.39 18.33
N PHE A 183 10.67 11.23 17.83
CA PHE A 183 9.25 10.94 17.55
C PHE A 183 8.37 10.89 18.81
N GLU A 184 8.95 10.58 19.97
CA GLU A 184 8.23 10.46 21.25
C GLU A 184 8.17 11.79 22.02
N ARG A 185 8.82 12.86 21.52
CA ARG A 185 8.70 14.19 22.14
C ARG A 185 7.32 14.79 21.84
N PRO A 186 6.63 15.39 22.85
CA PRO A 186 5.23 15.81 22.70
C PRO A 186 5.00 16.87 21.60
N TYR A 187 5.93 17.82 21.46
CA TYR A 187 5.82 18.92 20.49
C TYR A 187 6.62 18.67 19.21
N LEU A 188 7.82 18.08 19.33
CA LEU A 188 8.74 17.82 18.20
C LEU A 188 8.46 16.51 17.47
N GLY A 189 7.81 15.54 18.12
CA GLY A 189 7.65 14.20 17.58
C GLY A 189 6.76 14.13 16.35
N ARG A 190 5.65 14.88 16.35
CA ARG A 190 4.73 14.96 15.21
C ARG A 190 5.35 15.65 13.99
N PRO A 191 5.91 16.87 14.08
CA PRO A 191 6.55 17.50 12.93
C PRO A 191 7.76 16.68 12.44
N ALA A 192 8.53 16.06 13.34
CA ALA A 192 9.61 15.14 12.95
C ALA A 192 9.08 13.91 12.21
N ALA A 193 7.97 13.32 12.65
CA ALA A 193 7.32 12.22 11.97
C ALA A 193 6.85 12.63 10.57
N VAL A 194 6.19 13.79 10.42
CA VAL A 194 5.78 14.31 9.10
C VAL A 194 6.99 14.59 8.20
N ALA A 195 8.05 15.20 8.73
CA ALA A 195 9.25 15.50 7.95
C ALA A 195 9.97 14.23 7.49
N CYS A 196 10.17 13.27 8.40
CA CYS A 196 10.76 11.97 8.09
C CYS A 196 9.93 11.22 7.04
N LEU A 197 8.61 11.23 7.20
CA LEU A 197 7.67 10.64 6.28
C LEU A 197 7.71 11.30 4.90
N PHE A 198 7.75 12.64 4.85
CA PHE A 198 7.86 13.39 3.61
C PHE A 198 9.15 13.02 2.88
N LEU A 199 10.30 13.00 3.58
CA LEU A 199 11.58 12.60 2.99
C LEU A 199 11.57 11.15 2.48
N LEU A 200 10.94 10.24 3.23
CA LEU A 200 10.85 8.82 2.88
C LEU A 200 10.16 8.57 1.53
N PHE A 201 9.21 9.43 1.14
CA PHE A 201 8.44 9.30 -0.11
C PHE A 201 8.88 10.30 -1.19
N ALA A 202 9.23 11.53 -0.82
CA ALA A 202 9.65 12.57 -1.77
C ALA A 202 10.96 12.21 -2.47
N ILE A 203 11.95 11.68 -1.74
CA ILE A 203 13.26 11.33 -2.31
C ILE A 203 13.12 10.20 -3.37
N PRO A 204 12.47 9.05 -3.08
CA PRO A 204 12.25 8.02 -4.08
C PRO A 204 11.46 8.48 -5.29
N VAL A 205 10.42 9.31 -5.11
CA VAL A 205 9.59 9.81 -6.20
C VAL A 205 10.39 10.75 -7.10
N TRP A 206 11.18 11.65 -6.51
CA TRP A 206 12.06 12.55 -7.26
C TRP A 206 13.14 11.78 -8.03
N LEU A 207 13.77 10.79 -7.40
CA LEU A 207 14.76 9.94 -8.06
C LEU A 207 14.13 9.09 -9.18
N ALA A 208 12.90 8.62 -8.98
CA ALA A 208 12.16 7.90 -10.00
C ALA A 208 11.81 8.79 -11.20
N TRP A 209 11.42 10.04 -10.95
CA TRP A 209 11.19 11.03 -11.99
C TRP A 209 12.46 11.27 -12.81
N LEU A 210 13.60 11.50 -12.15
CA LEU A 210 14.90 11.70 -12.82
C LEU A 210 15.29 10.50 -13.68
N LEU A 211 15.09 9.28 -13.17
CA LEU A 211 15.36 8.06 -13.93
C LEU A 211 14.41 7.90 -15.13
N SER A 212 13.14 8.25 -14.97
CA SER A 212 12.13 8.16 -16.04
C SER A 212 12.41 9.17 -17.15
N ASP A 213 12.77 10.40 -16.78
CA ASP A 213 13.15 11.49 -17.69
C ASP A 213 14.39 11.13 -18.52
N LEU A 214 15.37 10.46 -17.89
CA LEU A 214 16.56 9.95 -18.58
C LEU A 214 16.23 8.78 -19.53
N LEU A 215 15.33 7.88 -19.14
CA LEU A 215 14.99 6.69 -19.91
C LEU A 215 14.03 6.96 -21.08
N GLN A 216 13.18 7.97 -20.96
CA GLN A 216 12.19 8.32 -21.98
C GLN A 216 12.80 8.57 -23.38
N PRO A 217 13.77 9.48 -23.57
CA PRO A 217 14.32 9.75 -24.90
C PRO A 217 15.05 8.54 -25.50
N VAL A 218 15.65 7.71 -24.64
CA VAL A 218 16.28 6.45 -25.04
C VAL A 218 15.23 5.46 -25.56
N ALA A 219 14.09 5.35 -24.86
CA ALA A 219 12.99 4.50 -25.31
C ALA A 219 12.33 5.02 -26.58
N ASP A 220 12.21 6.35 -26.73
CA ASP A 220 11.69 6.98 -27.95
C ASP A 220 12.55 6.62 -29.17
N ALA A 221 13.87 6.73 -29.04
CA ALA A 221 14.80 6.46 -30.12
C ALA A 221 14.97 4.96 -30.42
N LEU A 222 15.08 4.11 -29.39
CA LEU A 222 15.45 2.70 -29.56
C LEU A 222 14.26 1.75 -29.69
N ILE A 223 13.09 2.11 -29.16
CA ILE A 223 11.95 1.20 -29.04
C ILE A 223 10.73 1.77 -29.76
N ILE A 224 10.25 2.95 -29.37
CA ILE A 224 8.97 3.48 -29.85
C ILE A 224 9.07 3.92 -31.32
N GLY A 225 10.12 4.65 -31.70
CA GLY A 225 10.35 5.07 -33.09
C GLY A 225 10.43 3.91 -34.09
N PRO A 226 11.28 2.89 -33.85
CA PRO A 226 11.35 1.70 -34.71
C PRO A 226 10.04 0.91 -34.76
N LEU A 227 9.33 0.77 -33.64
CA LEU A 227 8.02 0.11 -33.60
C LEU A 227 6.98 0.90 -34.41
N ALA A 228 6.96 2.23 -34.32
CA ALA A 228 6.07 3.08 -35.09
C ALA A 228 6.33 3.01 -36.61
N ALA A 229 7.60 2.93 -37.00
CA ALA A 229 7.97 2.72 -38.40
C ALA A 229 7.53 1.32 -38.91
N LEU A 230 7.65 0.30 -38.08
CA LEU A 230 7.23 -1.06 -38.41
C LEU A 230 5.70 -1.16 -38.56
N THR A 231 4.94 -0.58 -37.63
CA THR A 231 3.46 -0.63 -37.63
C THR A 231 2.83 0.28 -38.68
N ALA A 232 3.59 1.19 -39.30
CA ALA A 232 3.09 2.02 -40.41
C ALA A 232 2.59 1.20 -41.61
N HIS A 233 3.08 -0.04 -41.76
CA HIS A 233 2.67 -0.95 -42.83
C HIS A 233 1.46 -1.83 -42.46
N PHE A 234 0.95 -1.72 -41.24
CA PHE A 234 -0.16 -2.54 -40.77
C PHE A 234 -1.53 -1.94 -41.15
N PRO A 235 -2.61 -2.75 -41.12
CA PRO A 235 -3.95 -2.23 -41.34
C PRO A 235 -4.27 -1.08 -40.37
N PRO A 236 -5.09 -0.09 -40.79
CA PRO A 236 -5.30 1.15 -40.03
C PRO A 236 -5.84 0.91 -38.60
N LEU A 237 -6.66 -0.12 -38.41
CA LEU A 237 -7.10 -0.56 -37.09
C LEU A 237 -5.91 -0.99 -36.21
N LEU A 238 -5.05 -1.87 -36.74
CA LEU A 238 -3.92 -2.42 -35.99
C LEU A 238 -2.83 -1.37 -35.73
N GLN A 239 -2.58 -0.48 -36.70
CA GLN A 239 -1.71 0.67 -36.53
C GLN A 239 -2.23 1.59 -35.39
N ASN A 240 -3.53 1.90 -35.36
CA ASN A 240 -4.07 2.75 -34.30
C ASN A 240 -4.01 2.08 -32.92
N LEU A 241 -4.32 0.78 -32.83
CA LEU A 241 -4.25 0.03 -31.57
C LEU A 241 -2.82 -0.14 -31.03
N LEU A 242 -1.80 -0.22 -31.90
CA LEU A 242 -0.42 -0.44 -31.48
C LEU A 242 0.33 0.88 -31.26
N THR A 243 0.21 1.83 -32.19
CA THR A 243 1.03 3.05 -32.21
C THR A 243 0.23 4.33 -32.38
N GLY A 244 -1.10 4.27 -32.34
CA GLY A 244 -1.95 5.47 -32.29
C GLY A 244 -1.76 6.26 -31.00
N SER A 245 -2.53 7.33 -30.85
CA SER A 245 -2.52 8.21 -29.68
C SER A 245 -2.71 7.45 -28.35
N TYR A 246 -3.39 6.30 -28.40
CA TYR A 246 -3.68 5.42 -27.26
C TYR A 246 -3.07 4.02 -27.42
N GLY A 247 -2.11 3.87 -28.33
CA GLY A 247 -1.55 2.60 -28.73
C GLY A 247 -0.83 1.85 -27.61
N LEU A 248 -0.76 0.53 -27.72
CA LEU A 248 -0.07 -0.34 -26.79
C LEU A 248 1.43 0.00 -26.66
N PHE A 249 2.10 0.27 -27.78
CA PHE A 249 3.54 0.54 -27.82
C PHE A 249 3.88 2.00 -27.55
N SER A 250 3.00 2.95 -27.86
CA SER A 250 3.18 4.34 -27.46
C SER A 250 2.85 4.48 -25.97
N LEU A 251 1.55 4.51 -25.66
CA LEU A 251 1.02 4.84 -24.36
C LEU A 251 1.36 3.77 -23.30
N GLY A 252 1.42 2.49 -23.68
CA GLY A 252 1.75 1.39 -22.76
C GLY A 252 3.23 1.36 -22.34
N ILE A 253 4.17 1.65 -23.25
CA ILE A 253 5.61 1.69 -22.92
C ILE A 253 5.91 2.91 -22.05
N TYR A 254 5.36 4.09 -22.38
CA TYR A 254 5.46 5.26 -21.49
C TYR A 254 4.91 4.96 -20.10
N SER A 255 3.80 4.21 -20.01
CA SER A 255 3.28 3.78 -18.71
C SER A 255 4.34 2.99 -17.96
N PHE A 256 4.95 1.99 -18.56
CA PHE A 256 5.94 1.19 -17.86
C PHE A 256 7.14 2.03 -17.39
N ILE A 257 7.69 2.88 -18.26
CA ILE A 257 8.86 3.71 -17.97
C ILE A 257 8.60 4.64 -16.78
N TRP A 258 7.39 5.20 -16.68
CA TRP A 258 7.05 6.16 -15.63
C TRP A 258 6.50 5.52 -14.34
N ALA A 259 5.89 4.33 -14.38
CA ALA A 259 5.43 3.63 -13.17
C ALA A 259 6.55 2.83 -12.50
N PHE A 260 7.33 2.10 -13.29
CA PHE A 260 8.19 1.05 -12.75
C PHE A 260 9.29 1.60 -11.82
N PRO A 261 10.02 2.67 -12.17
CA PRO A 261 10.98 3.32 -11.27
C PRO A 261 10.36 3.76 -9.94
N VAL A 262 9.15 4.32 -9.97
CA VAL A 262 8.45 4.77 -8.77
C VAL A 262 8.11 3.58 -7.87
N VAL A 263 7.52 2.53 -8.43
CA VAL A 263 7.17 1.31 -7.68
C VAL A 263 8.42 0.66 -7.09
N LEU A 264 9.52 0.63 -7.84
CA LEU A 264 10.81 0.09 -7.40
C LEU A 264 11.36 0.88 -6.21
N LEU A 265 11.53 2.19 -6.37
CA LEU A 265 12.20 3.04 -5.37
C LEU A 265 11.34 3.26 -4.12
N VAL A 266 10.03 3.49 -4.28
CA VAL A 266 9.09 3.57 -3.14
C VAL A 266 9.00 2.20 -2.45
N GLY A 267 9.02 1.11 -3.21
CA GLY A 267 9.06 -0.25 -2.66
C GLY A 267 10.29 -0.51 -1.79
N VAL A 268 11.47 -0.03 -2.21
CA VAL A 268 12.71 -0.08 -1.40
C VAL A 268 12.55 0.72 -0.11
N SER A 269 12.05 1.96 -0.18
CA SER A 269 11.81 2.80 0.99
C SER A 269 10.88 2.15 2.00
N ILE A 270 9.70 1.68 1.57
CA ILE A 270 8.74 1.01 2.45
C ILE A 270 9.36 -0.23 3.10
N ALA A 271 10.04 -1.05 2.31
CA ALA A 271 10.67 -2.26 2.81
C ALA A 271 11.78 -1.97 3.83
N ALA A 272 12.59 -0.93 3.61
CA ALA A 272 13.61 -0.49 4.56
C ALA A 272 13.00 0.09 5.85
N THR A 273 11.92 0.86 5.74
CA THR A 273 11.20 1.43 6.89
C THR A 273 10.48 0.37 7.73
N GLU A 274 9.98 -0.68 7.09
CA GLU A 274 9.38 -1.83 7.77
C GLU A 274 10.42 -2.66 8.52
N GLU A 275 11.54 -3.00 7.88
CA GLU A 275 12.63 -3.78 8.51
C GLU A 275 13.37 -3.01 9.62
N SER A 276 13.32 -1.68 9.60
CA SER A 276 13.99 -0.85 10.61
C SER A 276 13.15 -0.57 11.86
N GLY A 277 11.85 -0.91 11.86
CA GLY A 277 10.92 -0.53 12.92
C GLY A 277 10.49 0.94 12.91
N LEU A 278 11.04 1.74 11.97
CA LEU A 278 10.73 3.16 11.83
C LEU A 278 9.25 3.41 11.52
N LYS A 279 8.63 2.50 10.74
CA LYS A 279 7.19 2.50 10.43
C LYS A 279 6.35 2.66 11.68
N ALA A 280 6.57 1.81 12.68
CA ALA A 280 5.77 1.78 13.91
C ALA A 280 5.85 3.11 14.69
N ARG A 281 7.05 3.72 14.77
CA ARG A 281 7.24 5.00 15.46
C ARG A 281 6.55 6.17 14.75
N ILE A 282 6.69 6.25 13.43
CA ILE A 282 6.00 7.27 12.63
C ILE A 282 4.49 7.11 12.80
N THR A 283 3.97 5.88 12.72
CA THR A 283 2.53 5.63 12.85
C THR A 283 2.02 5.98 14.24
N ALA A 284 2.78 5.67 15.30
CA ALA A 284 2.41 6.01 16.68
C ALA A 284 2.37 7.53 16.91
N ALA A 285 3.35 8.26 16.36
CA ALA A 285 3.41 9.72 16.50
C ALA A 285 2.25 10.43 15.76
N LEU A 286 1.83 9.91 14.60
CA LEU A 286 0.81 10.53 13.74
C LEU A 286 -0.62 10.02 14.00
N ASP A 287 -0.78 8.91 14.72
CA ASP A 287 -2.09 8.32 15.04
C ASP A 287 -3.12 9.34 15.58
N PRO A 288 -2.78 10.27 16.52
CA PRO A 288 -3.73 11.25 17.02
C PRO A 288 -4.27 12.22 15.96
N TRP A 289 -3.47 12.56 14.95
CA TRP A 289 -3.91 13.43 13.85
C TRP A 289 -4.75 12.66 12.83
N LEU A 290 -4.36 11.43 12.52
CA LEU A 290 -5.08 10.54 11.60
C LEU A 290 -6.48 10.20 12.11
N ARG A 291 -6.63 10.00 13.43
CA ARG A 291 -7.94 9.72 14.06
C ARG A 291 -8.98 10.82 13.80
N ARG A 292 -8.55 12.09 13.72
CA ARG A 292 -9.46 13.22 13.42
C ARG A 292 -10.02 13.19 12.00
N VAL A 293 -9.32 12.49 11.09
CA VAL A 293 -9.72 12.32 9.69
C VAL A 293 -10.54 11.03 9.50
N GLY A 294 -10.58 10.13 10.50
CA GLY A 294 -11.21 8.81 10.41
C GLY A 294 -10.26 7.69 9.99
N LEU A 295 -8.95 7.91 10.14
CA LEU A 295 -7.90 6.94 9.87
C LEU A 295 -7.22 6.51 11.17
N SER A 296 -6.62 5.33 11.14
CA SER A 296 -5.70 4.86 12.16
C SER A 296 -4.26 4.99 11.67
N GLY A 297 -3.29 4.99 12.58
CA GLY A 297 -1.86 4.94 12.24
C GLY A 297 -1.52 3.77 11.30
N GLN A 298 -2.30 2.69 11.33
CA GLN A 298 -2.10 1.52 10.46
C GLN A 298 -2.39 1.83 8.98
N ASP A 299 -3.27 2.79 8.73
CA ASP A 299 -3.71 3.18 7.39
C ASP A 299 -2.72 4.11 6.71
N LEU A 300 -1.76 4.65 7.47
CA LEU A 300 -0.80 5.63 7.00
C LEU A 300 0.07 5.07 5.87
N ILE A 301 0.61 3.87 6.01
CA ILE A 301 1.52 3.32 4.99
C ILE A 301 0.79 3.03 3.67
N PRO A 302 -0.39 2.36 3.66
CA PRO A 302 -1.18 2.25 2.44
C PRO A 302 -1.57 3.61 1.87
N ALA A 303 -2.01 4.58 2.69
CA ALA A 303 -2.38 5.91 2.23
C ALA A 303 -1.23 6.63 1.51
N LEU A 304 -0.02 6.57 2.06
CA LEU A 304 1.15 7.22 1.47
C LEU A 304 1.66 6.50 0.23
N SER A 305 1.53 5.17 0.19
CA SER A 305 1.84 4.40 -1.02
C SER A 305 1.00 4.84 -2.23
N GLY A 306 -0.15 5.49 -1.98
CA GLY A 306 -0.98 6.12 -3.01
C GLY A 306 -0.25 7.18 -3.81
N PHE A 307 0.62 7.99 -3.18
CA PHE A 307 1.45 8.97 -3.89
C PHE A 307 2.40 8.35 -4.92
N GLY A 308 2.70 7.05 -4.79
CA GLY A 308 3.28 6.25 -5.87
C GLY A 308 2.20 5.81 -6.87
N CYS A 309 1.46 4.75 -6.51
CA CYS A 309 0.41 4.18 -7.37
C CYS A 309 -0.82 3.80 -6.55
N ASN A 310 -1.95 4.46 -6.82
CA ASN A 310 -3.21 4.22 -6.10
C ASN A 310 -3.68 2.76 -6.18
N ALA A 311 -3.50 2.05 -7.29
CA ALA A 311 -3.89 0.64 -7.39
C ALA A 311 -3.08 -0.25 -6.43
N VAL A 312 -1.76 -0.06 -6.37
CA VAL A 312 -0.89 -0.80 -5.44
C VAL A 312 -1.26 -0.49 -3.99
N ALA A 313 -1.53 0.78 -3.68
CA ALA A 313 -1.97 1.22 -2.37
C ALA A 313 -3.30 0.59 -1.93
N VAL A 314 -4.26 0.47 -2.85
CA VAL A 314 -5.54 -0.22 -2.58
C VAL A 314 -5.32 -1.68 -2.23
N PHE A 315 -4.38 -2.38 -2.87
CA PHE A 315 -4.02 -3.74 -2.45
C PHE A 315 -3.39 -3.78 -1.06
N GLN A 316 -2.51 -2.83 -0.74
CA GLN A 316 -1.89 -2.74 0.60
C GLN A 316 -2.90 -2.37 1.71
N SER A 317 -4.06 -1.82 1.37
CA SER A 317 -5.14 -1.50 2.33
C SER A 317 -5.69 -2.72 3.09
N ARG A 318 -5.31 -3.95 2.72
CA ARG A 318 -5.67 -5.17 3.47
C ARG A 318 -5.07 -5.21 4.88
N ALA A 319 -3.96 -4.49 5.09
CA ALA A 319 -3.35 -4.32 6.41
C ALA A 319 -4.11 -3.32 7.30
N CYS A 320 -5.05 -2.55 6.73
CA CYS A 320 -5.91 -1.61 7.45
C CYS A 320 -6.92 -2.35 8.33
N SER A 321 -7.39 -1.68 9.38
CA SER A 321 -8.52 -2.18 10.18
C SER A 321 -9.80 -2.20 9.35
N ARG A 322 -10.75 -3.10 9.63
CA ARG A 322 -12.03 -3.13 8.90
C ARG A 322 -12.82 -1.82 9.02
N CYS A 323 -12.80 -1.20 10.20
CA CYS A 323 -13.51 0.05 10.46
C CYS A 323 -12.93 1.21 9.65
N SER A 324 -11.61 1.24 9.46
CA SER A 324 -10.90 2.34 8.78
C SER A 324 -10.60 2.07 7.30
N ARG A 325 -10.62 0.82 6.83
CA ARG A 325 -10.21 0.42 5.47
C ARG A 325 -10.94 1.19 4.38
N LYS A 326 -12.26 1.41 4.52
CA LYS A 326 -13.04 2.18 3.54
C LYS A 326 -12.61 3.65 3.49
N ALA A 327 -12.33 4.25 4.65
CA ALA A 327 -11.82 5.62 4.73
C ALA A 327 -10.40 5.72 4.13
N CYS A 328 -9.54 4.75 4.42
CA CYS A 328 -8.19 4.66 3.83
C CYS A 328 -8.22 4.58 2.31
N VAL A 329 -9.03 3.67 1.75
CA VAL A 329 -9.19 3.53 0.29
C VAL A 329 -9.79 4.79 -0.33
N SER A 330 -10.70 5.46 0.38
CA SER A 330 -11.25 6.74 -0.08
C SER A 330 -10.18 7.83 -0.16
N LEU A 331 -9.35 7.97 0.89
CA LEU A 331 -8.24 8.91 0.89
C LEU A 331 -7.21 8.58 -0.20
N ILE A 332 -6.82 7.32 -0.36
CA ILE A 332 -5.91 6.88 -1.44
C ILE A 332 -6.45 7.30 -2.81
N SER A 333 -7.75 7.13 -3.02
CA SER A 333 -8.35 7.31 -4.33
C SER A 333 -8.62 8.78 -4.69
N PHE A 334 -8.69 9.67 -3.69
CA PHE A 334 -9.03 11.09 -3.89
C PHE A 334 -7.94 12.06 -3.39
N GLY A 335 -7.43 11.87 -2.17
CA GLY A 335 -6.47 12.76 -1.52
C GLY A 335 -5.00 12.45 -1.80
N SER A 336 -4.68 11.34 -2.46
CA SER A 336 -3.32 10.99 -2.86
C SER A 336 -3.12 11.18 -4.36
N ALA A 337 -2.35 12.22 -4.72
CA ALA A 337 -1.89 12.39 -6.10
C ALA A 337 -0.82 11.34 -6.41
N CYS A 338 -1.17 10.32 -7.21
CA CYS A 338 -0.20 9.33 -7.66
C CYS A 338 0.92 9.98 -8.49
N SER A 339 2.02 9.27 -8.72
CA SER A 339 3.18 9.81 -9.42
C SER A 339 2.83 10.37 -10.80
N TYR A 340 1.95 9.68 -11.54
CA TYR A 340 1.45 10.14 -12.84
C TYR A 340 0.62 11.41 -12.75
N GLN A 341 -0.27 11.50 -11.77
CA GLN A 341 -1.07 12.69 -11.56
C GLN A 341 -0.18 13.87 -11.19
N THR A 342 0.84 13.64 -10.35
CA THR A 342 1.82 14.66 -9.96
C THR A 342 2.62 15.15 -11.17
N GLY A 343 3.20 14.23 -11.96
CA GLY A 343 3.99 14.58 -13.14
C GLY A 343 3.17 15.27 -14.23
N ALA A 344 1.97 14.78 -14.52
CA ALA A 344 1.11 15.38 -15.52
C ALA A 344 0.60 16.76 -15.11
N THR A 345 0.20 16.95 -13.85
CA THR A 345 -0.16 18.28 -13.32
C THR A 345 1.00 19.26 -13.42
N LEU A 346 2.21 18.85 -13.03
CA LEU A 346 3.40 19.71 -13.12
C LEU A 346 3.72 20.07 -14.58
N SER A 347 3.57 19.12 -15.49
CA SER A 347 3.75 19.33 -16.93
C SER A 347 2.77 20.37 -17.50
N LEU A 348 1.48 20.28 -17.16
CA LEU A 348 0.47 21.26 -17.60
C LEU A 348 0.76 22.67 -17.11
N PHE A 349 1.09 22.81 -15.82
CA PHE A 349 1.43 24.12 -15.25
C PHE A 349 2.72 24.70 -15.86
N ASN A 350 3.70 23.85 -16.18
CA ASN A 350 4.92 24.30 -16.84
C ASN A 350 4.66 24.75 -18.29
N SER A 351 3.85 24.02 -19.05
CA SER A 351 3.46 24.38 -20.42
C SER A 351 2.65 25.68 -20.50
N ALA A 352 1.93 26.02 -19.44
CA ALA A 352 1.25 27.30 -19.27
C ALA A 352 2.13 28.42 -18.67
N HIS A 353 3.43 28.17 -18.43
CA HIS A 353 4.37 29.10 -17.79
C HIS A 353 4.00 29.51 -16.35
N GLN A 354 3.23 28.69 -15.63
CA GLN A 354 2.79 28.94 -14.24
C GLN A 354 3.09 27.78 -13.28
N PRO A 355 4.36 27.32 -13.16
CA PRO A 355 4.71 26.15 -12.33
C PRO A 355 4.42 26.35 -10.84
N TRP A 356 4.35 27.61 -10.37
CA TRP A 356 4.03 27.94 -8.98
C TRP A 356 2.64 27.46 -8.55
N LEU A 357 1.70 27.25 -9.49
CA LEU A 357 0.36 26.71 -9.21
C LEU A 357 0.35 25.27 -8.68
N PHE A 358 1.46 24.55 -8.81
CA PHE A 358 1.59 23.20 -8.27
C PHE A 358 1.41 23.17 -6.74
N ALA A 359 2.01 24.11 -6.01
CA ALA A 359 1.91 24.19 -4.56
C ALA A 359 0.48 24.44 -4.04
N PRO A 360 -0.27 25.46 -4.51
CA PRO A 360 -1.66 25.67 -4.09
C PRO A 360 -2.58 24.52 -4.54
N TRP A 361 -2.34 23.90 -5.71
CA TRP A 361 -3.08 22.70 -6.12
C TRP A 361 -2.87 21.54 -5.15
N LEU A 362 -1.63 21.26 -4.76
CA LEU A 362 -1.31 20.18 -3.83
C LEU A 362 -1.89 20.44 -2.43
N LEU A 363 -1.83 21.69 -1.96
CA LEU A 363 -2.44 22.10 -0.70
C LEU A 363 -3.96 21.91 -0.73
N LEU A 364 -4.61 22.36 -1.81
CA LEU A 364 -6.05 22.19 -2.02
C LEU A 364 -6.42 20.71 -2.03
N LEU A 365 -5.64 19.87 -2.71
CA LEU A 365 -5.83 18.41 -2.74
C LEU A 365 -5.75 17.79 -1.36
N PHE A 366 -4.76 18.17 -0.55
CA PHE A 366 -4.59 17.63 0.80
C PHE A 366 -5.75 18.04 1.73
N ILE A 367 -6.14 19.33 1.71
CA ILE A 367 -7.23 19.85 2.54
C ILE A 367 -8.56 19.21 2.18
N THR A 368 -8.91 19.22 0.88
CA THR A 368 -10.16 18.63 0.39
C THR A 368 -10.16 17.12 0.56
N GLY A 369 -9.02 16.44 0.43
CA GLY A 369 -8.89 15.00 0.68
C GLY A 369 -9.17 14.61 2.12
N ALA A 370 -8.62 15.38 3.07
CA ALA A 370 -8.90 15.20 4.49
C ALA A 370 -10.38 15.50 4.81
N LEU A 371 -10.94 16.59 4.25
CA LEU A 371 -12.33 16.98 4.46
C LEU A 371 -13.31 15.96 3.84
N HIS A 372 -13.05 15.51 2.61
CA HIS A 372 -13.81 14.48 1.91
C HIS A 372 -13.87 13.20 2.74
N THR A 373 -12.72 12.74 3.22
CA THR A 373 -12.64 11.51 4.02
C THR A 373 -13.47 11.65 5.30
N ARG A 374 -13.34 12.79 5.99
CA ARG A 374 -14.09 13.08 7.21
C ARG A 374 -15.60 13.26 6.99
N LEU A 375 -16.01 13.81 5.86
CA LEU A 375 -17.42 14.05 5.52
C LEU A 375 -18.14 12.73 5.22
N TRP A 376 -17.50 11.85 4.45
CA TRP A 376 -18.13 10.63 3.94
C TRP A 376 -17.90 9.39 4.81
N HIS A 377 -16.96 9.47 5.76
CA HIS A 377 -16.63 8.40 6.69
C HIS A 377 -16.56 8.92 8.12
N ARG A 378 -17.18 8.19 9.06
CA ARG A 378 -17.19 8.56 10.47
C ARG A 378 -15.78 8.45 11.07
N ALA A 379 -15.48 9.33 12.02
CA ALA A 379 -14.29 9.19 12.86
C ALA A 379 -14.37 7.90 13.68
N LEU A 380 -13.23 7.21 13.84
CA LEU A 380 -13.15 5.98 14.63
C LEU A 380 -13.39 6.30 16.11
N SER A 381 -14.22 5.49 16.78
CA SER A 381 -14.43 5.63 18.22
C SER A 381 -13.22 5.14 19.04
N ALA A 382 -13.11 5.61 20.28
CA ALA A 382 -11.99 5.26 21.16
C ALA A 382 -11.94 3.75 21.50
N ASP A 383 -13.09 3.07 21.54
CA ASP A 383 -13.21 1.65 21.86
C ASP A 383 -12.85 0.72 20.68
N GLU A 384 -13.23 1.10 19.45
CA GLU A 384 -12.87 0.37 18.22
C GLU A 384 -11.35 0.36 17.92
N SER A 385 -10.58 1.14 18.68
CA SER A 385 -9.19 1.48 18.40
C SER A 385 -8.25 1.27 19.58
N ALA A 386 -8.63 0.42 20.54
CA ALA A 386 -7.80 0.05 21.68
C ALA A 386 -6.47 -0.57 21.20
N ARG A 387 -5.44 0.27 21.10
CA ARG A 387 -4.04 -0.13 21.05
C ARG A 387 -3.18 0.96 21.67
N VAL A 388 -2.51 0.59 22.75
CA VAL A 388 -1.23 1.18 23.12
C VAL A 388 -0.27 0.78 22.01
N ALA A 389 0.17 1.73 21.19
CA ALA A 389 1.24 1.46 20.24
C ALA A 389 2.52 1.23 21.07
N GLU A 390 2.82 -0.02 21.38
CA GLU A 390 4.07 -0.39 22.03
C GLU A 390 5.25 0.13 21.20
N LEU A 391 6.16 0.82 21.86
CA LEU A 391 7.36 1.36 21.24
C LEU A 391 8.20 0.20 20.70
N THR A 392 8.63 0.31 19.45
CA THR A 392 9.49 -0.71 18.82
C THR A 392 10.94 -0.27 18.84
N TRP A 393 11.86 -1.23 18.90
CA TRP A 393 13.29 -0.96 18.76
C TRP A 393 13.62 -0.57 17.33
N LEU A 394 14.33 0.56 17.15
CA LEU A 394 14.91 0.91 15.87
C LEU A 394 16.14 0.04 15.62
N GLN A 395 16.22 -0.54 14.43
CA GLN A 395 17.31 -1.42 14.05
C GLN A 395 17.71 -1.16 12.61
N ARG A 396 18.94 -1.54 12.23
CA ARG A 396 19.38 -1.40 10.82
C ARG A 396 18.64 -2.41 9.94
N PRO A 397 18.15 -1.99 8.75
CA PRO A 397 17.43 -2.86 7.84
C PRO A 397 18.37 -3.91 7.23
N ARG A 398 17.85 -5.12 6.99
CA ARG A 398 18.60 -6.21 6.36
C ARG A 398 18.33 -6.21 4.87
N TRP A 399 19.33 -5.86 4.05
CA TRP A 399 19.17 -5.77 2.60
C TRP A 399 18.68 -7.06 1.92
N ARG A 400 19.01 -8.23 2.47
CA ARG A 400 18.46 -9.52 2.00
C ARG A 400 16.95 -9.60 2.19
N SER A 401 16.42 -9.12 3.32
CA SER A 401 14.97 -9.07 3.57
C SER A 401 14.29 -8.00 2.71
N VAL A 402 14.90 -6.82 2.61
CA VAL A 402 14.44 -5.73 1.74
C VAL A 402 14.29 -6.20 0.29
N GLY A 403 15.30 -6.87 -0.26
CA GLY A 403 15.26 -7.40 -1.63
C GLY A 403 14.15 -8.44 -1.85
N ARG A 404 13.87 -9.30 -0.86
CA ARG A 404 12.74 -10.25 -0.94
C ARG A 404 11.39 -9.55 -0.93
N LEU A 405 11.19 -8.58 -0.04
CA LEU A 405 9.94 -7.82 0.03
C LEU A 405 9.72 -7.02 -1.26
N LEU A 406 10.78 -6.37 -1.76
CA LEU A 406 10.76 -5.65 -3.03
C LEU A 406 10.39 -6.56 -4.19
N ARG A 407 11.02 -7.75 -4.29
CA ARG A 407 10.71 -8.72 -5.35
C ARG A 407 9.22 -9.09 -5.38
N ASN A 408 8.59 -9.21 -4.22
CA ASN A 408 7.17 -9.55 -4.12
C ASN A 408 6.31 -8.39 -4.60
N THR A 409 6.62 -7.16 -4.17
CA THR A 409 5.96 -5.94 -4.66
C THR A 409 6.06 -5.79 -6.18
N LEU A 410 7.26 -6.00 -6.75
CA LEU A 410 7.48 -5.94 -8.20
C LEU A 410 6.72 -7.04 -8.95
N ARG A 411 6.75 -8.28 -8.44
CA ARG A 411 5.99 -9.40 -9.03
C ARG A 411 4.49 -9.14 -9.02
N GLN A 412 3.98 -8.56 -7.94
CA GLN A 412 2.57 -8.19 -7.83
C GLN A 412 2.22 -7.10 -8.86
N PHE A 413 3.02 -6.05 -8.97
CA PHE A 413 2.84 -5.01 -9.98
C PHE A 413 2.83 -5.58 -11.41
N LEU A 414 3.80 -6.41 -11.76
CA LEU A 414 3.92 -7.00 -13.10
C LEU A 414 2.79 -7.98 -13.44
N ARG A 415 2.30 -8.76 -12.47
CA ARG A 415 1.27 -9.78 -12.73
C ARG A 415 -0.16 -9.26 -12.59
N GLN A 416 -0.39 -8.20 -11.83
CA GLN A 416 -1.74 -7.70 -11.51
C GLN A 416 -2.01 -6.33 -12.14
N ALA A 417 -1.11 -5.36 -11.98
CA ALA A 417 -1.34 -4.01 -12.46
C ALA A 417 -1.02 -3.87 -13.95
N MET A 418 0.11 -4.41 -14.41
CA MET A 418 0.55 -4.28 -15.81
C MET A 418 -0.47 -4.81 -16.83
N PRO A 419 -1.07 -6.01 -16.66
CA PRO A 419 -2.03 -6.52 -17.65
C PRO A 419 -3.28 -5.63 -17.78
N LEU A 420 -3.71 -5.02 -16.67
CA LEU A 420 -4.83 -4.09 -16.66
C LEU A 420 -4.49 -2.79 -17.40
N PHE A 421 -3.27 -2.27 -17.25
CA PHE A 421 -2.81 -1.11 -18.02
C PHE A 421 -2.79 -1.39 -19.52
N LEU A 422 -2.24 -2.54 -19.94
CA LEU A 422 -2.20 -2.94 -21.35
C LEU A 422 -3.61 -3.12 -21.93
N LEU A 423 -4.52 -3.76 -21.18
CA LEU A 423 -5.92 -3.93 -21.58
C LEU A 423 -6.63 -2.58 -21.77
N ILE A 424 -6.44 -1.63 -20.85
CA ILE A 424 -7.05 -0.30 -20.96
C ILE A 424 -6.51 0.46 -22.18
N CYS A 425 -5.23 0.32 -22.51
CA CYS A 425 -4.67 0.92 -23.74
C CYS A 425 -5.33 0.34 -24.99
N LEU A 426 -5.48 -0.99 -25.07
CA LEU A 426 -6.14 -1.65 -26.19
C LEU A 426 -7.61 -1.21 -26.33
N VAL A 427 -8.35 -1.17 -25.22
CA VAL A 427 -9.76 -0.74 -25.22
C VAL A 427 -9.88 0.74 -25.58
N ALA A 428 -9.03 1.60 -25.02
CA ALA A 428 -9.01 3.03 -25.34
C ALA A 428 -8.67 3.28 -26.81
N GLY A 429 -7.67 2.59 -27.37
CA GLY A 429 -7.31 2.68 -28.78
C GLY A 429 -8.43 2.18 -29.72
N ALA A 430 -9.14 1.12 -29.34
CA ALA A 430 -10.31 0.65 -30.08
C ALA A 430 -11.48 1.65 -30.04
N LEU A 431 -11.76 2.24 -28.87
CA LEU A 431 -12.80 3.26 -28.70
C LEU A 431 -12.48 4.55 -29.47
N ASP A 432 -11.21 4.93 -29.51
CA ASP A 432 -10.76 6.07 -30.29
C ASP A 432 -10.88 5.83 -31.79
N TYR A 433 -10.48 4.65 -32.27
CA TYR A 433 -10.70 4.25 -33.66
C TYR A 433 -12.20 4.29 -34.05
N ALA A 434 -13.08 3.86 -33.14
CA ALA A 434 -14.52 3.89 -33.34
C ALA A 434 -15.13 5.30 -33.28
N GLY A 435 -14.33 6.34 -32.99
CA GLY A 435 -14.81 7.73 -32.86
C GLY A 435 -15.64 7.99 -31.59
N ALA A 436 -15.71 7.04 -30.66
CA ALA A 436 -16.51 7.16 -29.44
C ALA A 436 -15.99 8.29 -28.54
N THR A 437 -14.68 8.57 -28.57
CA THR A 437 -14.01 9.65 -27.83
C THR A 437 -14.52 11.04 -28.27
N ARG A 438 -14.77 11.23 -29.57
CA ARG A 438 -15.33 12.47 -30.12
C ARG A 438 -16.81 12.64 -29.76
N TRP A 439 -17.58 11.54 -29.81
CA TRP A 439 -18.98 11.55 -29.39
C TRP A 439 -19.12 11.87 -27.90
N LEU A 440 -18.30 11.27 -27.05
CA LEU A 440 -18.30 11.51 -25.60
C LEU A 440 -17.97 12.97 -25.28
N SER A 441 -17.01 13.57 -26.00
CA SER A 441 -16.67 14.98 -25.87
C SER A 441 -17.84 15.90 -26.25
N GLY A 442 -18.55 15.59 -27.33
CA GLY A 442 -19.75 16.34 -27.74
C GLY A 442 -20.90 16.23 -26.73
N ALA A 443 -21.13 15.04 -26.18
CA ALA A 443 -22.17 14.82 -25.16
C ALA A 443 -21.90 15.53 -23.84
N ALA A 444 -20.62 15.72 -23.48
CA ALA A 444 -20.21 16.35 -22.23
C ALA A 444 -19.98 17.88 -22.37
N ALA A 445 -20.09 18.45 -23.57
CA ALA A 445 -19.98 19.89 -23.84
C ALA A 445 -20.89 20.81 -22.97
N PRO A 446 -22.18 20.51 -22.72
CA PRO A 446 -23.03 21.39 -21.91
C PRO A 446 -22.59 21.48 -20.43
N LEU A 447 -21.93 20.45 -19.90
CA LEU A 447 -21.38 20.47 -18.54
C LEU A 447 -20.18 21.43 -18.41
N LEU A 448 -19.43 21.66 -19.49
CA LEU A 448 -18.28 22.58 -19.51
C LEU A 448 -18.68 24.04 -19.64
N GLY A 449 -19.78 24.34 -20.34
CA GLY A 449 -20.32 25.69 -20.43
C GLY A 449 -20.62 26.28 -19.04
N ALA A 450 -21.08 25.44 -18.10
CA ALA A 450 -21.31 25.83 -16.71
C ALA A 450 -20.01 26.18 -15.94
N VAL A 451 -18.86 25.69 -16.37
CA VAL A 451 -17.54 25.90 -15.74
C VAL A 451 -16.67 26.89 -16.55
N HIS A 452 -17.20 27.46 -17.65
CA HIS A 452 -16.48 28.40 -18.54
C HIS A 452 -15.16 27.84 -19.09
N LEU A 453 -15.12 26.54 -19.39
CA LEU A 453 -13.97 25.87 -20.03
C LEU A 453 -14.22 25.65 -21.52
N PRO A 454 -13.23 25.90 -22.41
CA PRO A 454 -13.39 25.68 -23.83
C PRO A 454 -13.57 24.18 -24.15
N PRO A 455 -14.46 23.83 -25.11
CA PRO A 455 -14.81 22.45 -25.43
C PRO A 455 -13.62 21.63 -25.97
N ASP A 456 -12.60 22.28 -26.51
CA ASP A 456 -11.39 21.64 -27.05
C ASP A 456 -10.55 20.92 -25.97
N LEU A 457 -10.77 21.23 -24.69
CA LEU A 457 -10.06 20.61 -23.57
C LEU A 457 -10.73 19.32 -23.07
N MET A 458 -11.92 18.99 -23.57
CA MET A 458 -12.71 17.84 -23.13
C MET A 458 -12.02 16.48 -23.34
N PRO A 459 -11.33 16.22 -24.47
CA PRO A 459 -10.59 14.98 -24.64
C PRO A 459 -9.60 14.75 -23.49
N GLY A 460 -8.84 15.77 -23.09
CA GLY A 460 -7.88 15.66 -21.98
C GLY A 460 -8.52 15.31 -20.64
N ILE A 461 -9.72 15.83 -20.34
CA ILE A 461 -10.49 15.48 -19.13
C ILE A 461 -11.01 14.04 -19.23
N ILE A 462 -11.58 13.63 -20.35
CA ILE A 462 -12.07 12.25 -20.53
C ILE A 462 -10.92 11.25 -20.41
N PHE A 463 -9.75 11.56 -20.99
CA PHE A 463 -8.61 10.68 -20.87
C PHE A 463 -8.05 10.67 -19.46
N SER A 464 -8.05 11.80 -18.74
CA SER A 464 -7.63 11.84 -17.33
C SER A 464 -8.48 10.92 -16.43
N LEU A 465 -9.74 10.68 -16.81
CA LEU A 465 -10.65 9.76 -16.14
C LEU A 465 -10.31 8.28 -16.37
N LEU A 466 -9.93 7.91 -17.59
CA LEU A 466 -9.43 6.57 -17.89
C LEU A 466 -8.08 6.37 -17.19
N ARG A 467 -7.18 7.36 -17.31
CA ARG A 467 -5.82 7.34 -16.78
C ARG A 467 -5.30 8.76 -16.56
N LYS A 468 -4.70 9.04 -15.39
CA LYS A 468 -4.44 10.44 -14.99
C LYS A 468 -3.47 11.19 -15.90
N ASP A 469 -2.43 10.55 -16.39
CA ASP A 469 -1.51 11.11 -17.38
C ASP A 469 -2.15 11.38 -18.75
N GLY A 470 -3.35 10.86 -19.01
CA GLY A 470 -4.18 11.26 -20.15
C GLY A 470 -4.46 12.77 -20.20
N MET A 471 -4.30 13.49 -19.08
CA MET A 471 -4.34 14.96 -19.07
C MET A 471 -3.21 15.60 -19.89
N MET A 472 -2.09 14.91 -20.16
CA MET A 472 -0.99 15.42 -20.99
C MET A 472 -1.41 15.63 -22.46
N VAL A 473 -2.54 15.06 -22.90
CA VAL A 473 -3.16 15.42 -24.19
C VAL A 473 -3.42 16.93 -24.30
N LEU A 474 -3.63 17.62 -23.18
CA LEU A 474 -3.80 19.08 -23.15
C LEU A 474 -2.51 19.86 -23.48
N ASN A 475 -1.35 19.19 -23.47
CA ASN A 475 -0.08 19.77 -23.91
C ASN A 475 0.15 19.64 -25.42
N GLN A 476 -0.82 19.11 -26.18
CA GLN A 476 -0.75 19.13 -27.65
C GLN A 476 -0.50 20.56 -28.16
N ASP A 477 0.22 20.65 -29.27
CA ASP A 477 0.69 21.91 -29.87
C ASP A 477 1.49 22.81 -28.90
N GLY A 478 2.23 22.20 -27.97
CA GLY A 478 3.05 22.92 -26.99
C GLY A 478 2.24 23.60 -25.88
N GLY A 479 0.97 23.26 -25.71
CA GLY A 479 0.11 23.82 -24.66
C GLY A 479 -0.45 25.21 -24.97
N ARG A 480 -0.54 25.61 -26.25
CA ARG A 480 -1.11 26.91 -26.66
C ARG A 480 -2.49 27.18 -26.05
N ALA A 481 -3.36 26.16 -26.03
CA ALA A 481 -4.69 26.26 -25.43
C ALA A 481 -4.64 26.51 -23.90
N LEU A 482 -3.59 26.05 -23.22
CA LEU A 482 -3.39 26.29 -21.79
C LEU A 482 -2.89 27.71 -21.51
N GLN A 483 -2.06 28.25 -22.42
CA GLN A 483 -1.50 29.60 -22.30
C GLN A 483 -2.55 30.70 -22.45
N THR A 484 -3.67 30.42 -23.13
CA THR A 484 -4.80 31.36 -23.25
C THR A 484 -5.73 31.39 -22.04
N LEU A 485 -5.58 30.45 -21.10
CA LEU A 485 -6.42 30.38 -19.91
C LEU A 485 -5.93 31.33 -18.82
N SER A 486 -6.87 31.92 -18.09
CA SER A 486 -6.55 32.61 -16.84
C SER A 486 -5.99 31.64 -15.79
N THR A 487 -5.22 32.17 -14.85
CA THR A 487 -4.66 31.42 -13.71
C THR A 487 -5.72 30.58 -12.97
N LEU A 488 -6.92 31.14 -12.77
CA LEU A 488 -8.02 30.44 -12.11
C LEU A 488 -8.60 29.32 -12.98
N GLN A 489 -8.82 29.58 -14.28
CA GLN A 489 -9.32 28.57 -15.21
C GLN A 489 -8.34 27.41 -15.35
N LEU A 490 -7.04 27.69 -15.40
CA LEU A 490 -6.00 26.67 -15.43
C LEU A 490 -6.00 25.82 -14.16
N LEU A 491 -6.07 26.45 -12.98
CA LEU A 491 -6.17 25.74 -11.71
C LEU A 491 -7.43 24.87 -11.63
N LEU A 492 -8.59 25.38 -12.04
CA LEU A 492 -9.87 24.65 -12.06
C LEU A 492 -9.88 23.51 -13.07
N LEU A 493 -9.31 23.71 -14.26
CA LEU A 493 -9.15 22.68 -15.28
C LEU A 493 -8.34 21.51 -14.73
N VAL A 494 -7.15 21.80 -14.19
CA VAL A 494 -6.26 20.78 -13.60
C VAL A 494 -6.92 20.14 -12.39
N TRP A 495 -7.62 20.91 -11.55
CA TRP A 495 -8.37 20.41 -10.41
C TRP A 495 -9.41 19.37 -10.83
N ILE A 496 -10.28 19.71 -11.79
CA ILE A 496 -11.35 18.82 -12.27
C ILE A 496 -10.74 17.60 -12.97
N ALA A 497 -9.80 17.81 -13.91
CA ALA A 497 -9.14 16.71 -14.61
C ALA A 497 -8.46 15.73 -13.64
N SER A 498 -7.89 16.24 -12.56
CA SER A 498 -7.16 15.43 -11.58
C SER A 498 -8.05 14.79 -10.51
N THR A 499 -9.16 15.41 -10.07
CA THR A 499 -9.94 14.96 -8.90
C THR A 499 -11.37 14.47 -9.18
N LEU A 500 -11.91 14.66 -10.39
CA LEU A 500 -13.31 14.34 -10.70
C LEU A 500 -13.70 12.88 -10.36
N MET A 501 -12.81 11.93 -10.68
CA MET A 501 -12.85 10.59 -10.10
C MET A 501 -11.45 9.96 -10.11
N ALA A 502 -11.25 8.92 -9.32
CA ALA A 502 -10.08 8.06 -9.44
C ALA A 502 -9.98 7.45 -10.84
N CYS A 503 -8.77 7.13 -11.31
CA CYS A 503 -8.60 6.50 -12.62
C CYS A 503 -9.31 5.14 -12.69
N LEU A 504 -9.71 4.72 -13.89
CA LEU A 504 -10.44 3.47 -14.12
C LEU A 504 -9.72 2.25 -13.52
N VAL A 505 -8.39 2.22 -13.60
CA VAL A 505 -7.54 1.20 -12.96
C VAL A 505 -7.78 1.11 -11.45
N THR A 506 -7.82 2.25 -10.78
CA THR A 506 -8.04 2.33 -9.33
C THR A 506 -9.47 1.92 -9.00
N VAL A 507 -10.46 2.42 -9.74
CA VAL A 507 -11.88 2.07 -9.53
C VAL A 507 -12.11 0.57 -9.69
N TYR A 508 -11.55 -0.04 -10.74
CA TYR A 508 -11.62 -1.49 -10.95
C TYR A 508 -10.92 -2.27 -9.83
N THR A 509 -9.75 -1.81 -9.40
CA THR A 509 -9.03 -2.43 -8.27
C THR A 509 -9.85 -2.36 -6.98
N VAL A 510 -10.47 -1.22 -6.68
CA VAL A 510 -11.38 -1.06 -5.54
C VAL A 510 -12.61 -1.97 -5.68
N ALA A 511 -13.17 -2.08 -6.88
CA ALA A 511 -14.32 -2.94 -7.15
C ALA A 511 -13.99 -4.42 -6.91
N ARG A 512 -12.78 -4.88 -7.27
CA ARG A 512 -12.32 -6.24 -6.97
C ARG A 512 -11.98 -6.47 -5.50
N GLU A 513 -11.45 -5.45 -4.82
CA GLU A 513 -10.96 -5.59 -3.43
C GLU A 513 -12.03 -5.41 -2.35
N ILE A 514 -13.03 -4.56 -2.59
CA ILE A 514 -14.09 -4.24 -1.62
C ILE A 514 -15.48 -4.55 -2.19
N GLY A 515 -15.71 -4.30 -3.48
CA GLY A 515 -16.96 -4.60 -4.17
C GLY A 515 -17.46 -3.44 -5.04
N TRP A 516 -18.20 -3.79 -6.12
CA TRP A 516 -18.74 -2.83 -7.10
C TRP A 516 -19.64 -1.75 -6.49
N ARG A 517 -20.50 -2.12 -5.53
CA ARG A 517 -21.38 -1.15 -4.85
C ARG A 517 -20.59 -0.05 -4.14
N PHE A 518 -19.48 -0.42 -3.48
CA PHE A 518 -18.62 0.54 -2.82
C PHE A 518 -17.83 1.38 -3.83
N ALA A 519 -17.30 0.76 -4.89
CA ALA A 519 -16.57 1.47 -5.94
C ALA A 519 -17.44 2.54 -6.65
N LEU A 520 -18.69 2.21 -6.98
CA LEU A 520 -19.62 3.17 -7.59
C LEU A 520 -19.99 4.30 -6.61
N SER A 521 -20.27 3.97 -5.34
CA SER A 521 -20.51 4.98 -4.32
C SER A 521 -19.29 5.87 -4.08
N LEU A 522 -18.08 5.33 -4.19
CA LEU A 522 -16.83 6.07 -4.06
C LEU A 522 -16.72 7.12 -5.17
N VAL A 523 -16.88 6.71 -6.43
CA VAL A 523 -16.82 7.60 -7.60
C VAL A 523 -17.83 8.73 -7.49
N ALA A 524 -19.08 8.43 -7.12
CA ALA A 524 -20.13 9.45 -6.97
C ALA A 524 -19.79 10.48 -5.88
N ARG A 525 -19.30 10.03 -4.72
CA ARG A 525 -18.89 10.91 -3.62
C ARG A 525 -17.68 11.77 -3.97
N GLN A 526 -16.71 11.20 -4.70
CA GLN A 526 -15.54 11.91 -5.17
C GLN A 526 -15.90 13.00 -6.17
N ALA A 527 -16.74 12.68 -7.16
CA ALA A 527 -17.22 13.66 -8.13
C ALA A 527 -17.95 14.81 -7.44
N LEU A 528 -18.84 14.50 -6.48
CA LEU A 528 -19.55 15.52 -5.71
C LEU A 528 -18.57 16.41 -4.93
N SER A 529 -17.62 15.83 -4.20
CA SER A 529 -16.62 16.61 -3.46
C SER A 529 -15.68 17.43 -4.35
N SER A 530 -15.27 16.89 -5.50
CA SER A 530 -14.45 17.59 -6.49
C SER A 530 -15.16 18.81 -7.05
N LEU A 531 -16.43 18.64 -7.48
CA LEU A 531 -17.25 19.71 -8.03
C LEU A 531 -17.61 20.76 -6.97
N SER A 532 -17.95 20.36 -5.74
CA SER A 532 -18.19 21.30 -4.64
C SER A 532 -16.94 22.12 -4.31
N ALA A 533 -15.76 21.51 -4.31
CA ALA A 533 -14.49 22.23 -4.10
C ALA A 533 -14.20 23.20 -5.26
N ALA A 534 -14.43 22.78 -6.51
CA ALA A 534 -14.26 23.63 -7.68
C ALA A 534 -15.18 24.87 -7.63
N LEU A 535 -16.45 24.67 -7.27
CA LEU A 535 -17.43 25.76 -7.11
C LEU A 535 -17.04 26.70 -5.97
N ALA A 536 -16.57 26.18 -4.83
CA ALA A 536 -16.12 27.00 -3.71
C ALA A 536 -14.91 27.86 -4.11
N VAL A 537 -13.93 27.30 -4.82
CA VAL A 537 -12.77 28.04 -5.34
C VAL A 537 -13.23 29.11 -6.33
N ALA A 538 -14.09 28.78 -7.28
CA ALA A 538 -14.62 29.73 -8.26
C ALA A 538 -15.35 30.90 -7.58
N PHE A 539 -16.17 30.61 -6.56
CA PHE A 539 -16.93 31.63 -5.82
C PHE A 539 -16.01 32.58 -5.03
N LEU A 540 -15.02 32.04 -4.32
CA LEU A 540 -14.07 32.83 -3.53
C LEU A 540 -13.26 33.80 -4.41
N PHE A 541 -12.83 33.36 -5.59
CA PHE A 541 -12.07 34.22 -6.50
C PHE A 541 -12.95 35.28 -7.19
N HIS A 542 -14.23 34.99 -7.47
CA HIS A 542 -15.13 35.98 -8.06
C HIS A 542 -15.46 37.12 -7.08
N HIS A 543 -15.56 36.83 -5.78
CA HIS A 543 -15.78 37.85 -4.74
C HIS A 543 -14.49 38.55 -4.30
N GLY A 544 -13.33 37.89 -4.41
CA GLY A 544 -12.02 38.47 -4.07
C GLY A 544 -11.47 39.48 -5.10
N ALA A 545 -12.02 39.52 -6.31
CA ALA A 545 -11.66 40.51 -7.34
C ALA A 545 -12.43 41.85 -7.23
N GLY A 546 -13.29 41.98 -6.21
CA GLY A 546 -14.09 43.19 -5.91
C GLY A 546 -13.63 44.00 -4.69
N LEU A 547 -12.50 43.63 -4.08
CA LEU A 547 -11.75 44.40 -3.07
C LEU A 547 -10.38 44.74 -3.65
#